data_AF-A0A2U2ZAU6-F1
#
_entry.id   AF-A0A2U2ZAU6-F1
#
_cell.length_a   1.000
_cell.length_b   1.000
_cell.length_c   1.000
_cell.angle_alpha   90.00
_cell.angle_beta   90.00
_cell.angle_gamma   90.00
#
_symmetry.space_group_name_H-M   'P 1'
#
loop_
_entity.id
_entity.type
_entity.pdbx_description
1 polymer ?
#
loop_
_entity_poly.entity_id
_entity_poly.type
_entity_poly.pdbx_seq_one_letter_code
_entity_poly.pdbx_strand_id
1 'polypeptide(L)'
;MNRDRSLEELERDRWPAPAADATRLAAAAHALRRRPIGELTVEDMRLLIGQDIGLPYLLPLALEVLRDNPMAEGDMYEGDLLSAVLTRNPAVWTGSSELDRELRVIVSELTDLPPDLRQKAERFLAS
;
A
#
# COMPACT_ATOMS: atom_id res chain seq x y z
N MET A 1 9.47 4.41 12.93
CA MET A 1 9.91 3.44 11.90
C MET A 1 11.14 4.00 11.19
N ASN A 2 12.21 3.23 11.02
CA ASN A 2 13.42 3.71 10.34
C ASN A 2 13.22 3.59 8.81
N ARG A 3 13.12 4.72 8.11
CA ARG A 3 12.84 4.79 6.66
C ARG A 3 14.06 4.53 5.78
N ASP A 4 15.26 4.59 6.36
CA ASP A 4 16.52 4.31 5.66
C ASP A 4 16.76 2.80 5.47
N ARG A 5 15.90 1.97 6.09
CA ARG A 5 15.98 0.51 6.00
C ARG A 5 15.02 -0.04 4.97
N SER A 6 15.41 -1.15 4.35
CA SER A 6 14.56 -1.88 3.40
C SER A 6 13.55 -2.78 4.10
N LEU A 7 12.57 -3.29 3.35
CA LEU A 7 11.62 -4.27 3.90
C LEU A 7 12.34 -5.54 4.37
N GLU A 8 13.33 -6.03 3.61
CA GLU A 8 14.10 -7.21 4.02
C GLU A 8 14.81 -7.00 5.36
N GLU A 9 15.31 -5.79 5.60
CA GLU A 9 15.99 -5.45 6.85
C GLU A 9 15.00 -5.29 8.02
N LEU A 10 13.86 -4.64 7.77
CA LEU A 10 12.82 -4.42 8.77
C LEU A 10 12.17 -5.74 9.20
N GLU A 11 11.85 -6.60 8.24
CA GLU A 11 11.26 -7.92 8.46
C GLU A 11 12.30 -8.96 8.92
N ARG A 12 13.59 -8.66 8.76
CA ARG A 12 14.71 -9.61 8.94
C ARG A 12 14.51 -10.87 8.08
N ASP A 13 13.91 -10.68 6.91
CA ASP A 13 13.57 -11.73 5.96
C ASP A 13 14.11 -11.37 4.58
N ARG A 14 15.17 -12.06 4.16
CA ARG A 14 15.77 -11.91 2.84
C ARG A 14 15.24 -12.98 1.91
N TRP A 15 14.65 -12.56 0.81
CA TRP A 15 14.16 -13.50 -0.18
C TRP A 15 15.31 -14.04 -1.01
N PRO A 16 15.24 -15.31 -1.47
CA PRO A 16 16.16 -15.79 -2.48
C PRO A 16 16.01 -14.95 -3.75
N ALA A 17 17.01 -15.02 -4.63
CA ALA A 17 16.89 -14.42 -5.96
C ALA A 17 15.64 -14.96 -6.67
N PRO A 18 14.88 -14.11 -7.40
CA PRO A 18 13.74 -14.59 -8.16
C PRO A 18 14.19 -15.63 -9.19
N ALA A 19 13.33 -16.60 -9.48
CA ALA A 19 13.60 -17.60 -10.51
C ALA A 19 13.87 -16.96 -11.88
N ALA A 20 14.61 -17.64 -12.75
CA ALA A 20 14.98 -17.11 -14.07
C ALA A 20 13.77 -16.81 -14.97
N ASP A 21 12.65 -17.51 -14.73
CA ASP A 21 11.36 -17.37 -15.41
C ASP A 21 10.35 -16.52 -14.61
N ALA A 22 10.79 -15.81 -13.57
CA ALA A 22 9.93 -14.95 -12.77
C ALA A 22 9.25 -13.88 -13.64
N THR A 23 7.98 -13.62 -13.36
CA THR A 23 7.24 -12.54 -14.01
C THR A 23 7.89 -11.20 -13.69
N ARG A 24 7.68 -10.21 -14.57
CA ARG A 24 8.16 -8.84 -14.34
C ARG A 24 7.69 -8.27 -13.00
N LEU A 25 6.46 -8.57 -12.61
CA LEU A 25 5.88 -8.15 -11.33
C LEU A 25 6.63 -8.77 -10.14
N ALA A 26 6.89 -10.08 -10.18
CA ALA A 26 7.65 -10.76 -9.14
C ALA A 26 9.09 -10.20 -9.06
N ALA A 27 9.76 -10.03 -10.20
CA ALA A 27 11.11 -9.45 -10.24
C ALA A 27 11.15 -8.02 -9.68
N ALA A 28 10.15 -7.19 -10.01
CA ALA A 28 10.01 -5.85 -9.47
C ALA A 28 9.81 -5.86 -7.94
N ALA A 29 8.89 -6.69 -7.43
CA ALA A 29 8.63 -6.81 -6.00
C ALA A 29 9.90 -7.23 -5.22
N HIS A 30 10.66 -8.22 -5.72
CA HIS A 30 11.94 -8.61 -5.13
C HIS A 30 12.96 -7.45 -5.14
N ALA A 31 13.02 -6.65 -6.20
CA ALA A 31 13.92 -5.51 -6.26
C ALA A 31 13.54 -4.42 -5.27
N LEU A 32 12.24 -4.08 -5.17
CA LEU A 32 11.73 -3.03 -4.30
C LEU A 32 11.89 -3.36 -2.81
N ARG A 33 11.76 -4.64 -2.42
CA ARG A 33 11.99 -5.08 -1.02
C ARG A 33 13.40 -4.76 -0.50
N ARG A 34 14.37 -4.52 -1.39
CA ARG A 34 15.77 -4.19 -1.05
C ARG A 34 16.05 -2.69 -0.99
N ARG A 35 15.12 -1.84 -1.41
CA ARG A 35 15.27 -0.38 -1.36
C ARG A 35 14.84 0.14 0.02
N PRO A 36 15.46 1.22 0.52
CA PRO A 36 14.96 1.93 1.70
C PRO A 36 13.50 2.31 1.54
N ILE A 37 12.66 2.03 2.54
CA ILE A 37 11.21 2.29 2.42
C ILE A 37 10.89 3.78 2.25
N GLY A 38 11.78 4.68 2.69
CA GLY A 38 11.65 6.13 2.51
C GLY A 38 11.90 6.62 1.08
N GLU A 39 12.48 5.78 0.21
CA GLU A 39 12.72 6.09 -1.20
C GLU A 39 11.67 5.48 -2.14
N LEU A 40 10.71 4.73 -1.60
CA LEU A 40 9.65 4.12 -2.40
C LEU A 40 8.70 5.21 -2.91
N THR A 41 8.42 5.15 -4.20
CA THR A 41 7.44 6.02 -4.86
C THR A 41 6.00 5.57 -4.56
N VAL A 42 5.02 6.37 -4.97
CA VAL A 42 3.59 6.02 -4.90
C VAL A 42 3.32 4.71 -5.66
N GLU A 43 3.89 4.56 -6.85
CA GLU A 43 3.84 3.30 -7.62
C GLU A 43 4.48 2.16 -6.80
N ASP A 44 5.73 2.33 -6.32
CA ASP A 44 6.41 1.25 -5.59
C ASP A 44 5.58 0.75 -4.39
N MET A 45 4.97 1.67 -3.63
CA MET A 45 4.08 1.34 -2.53
C MET A 45 2.81 0.65 -3.01
N ARG A 46 2.14 1.20 -4.02
CA ARG A 46 0.90 0.65 -4.58
C ARG A 46 1.09 -0.76 -5.12
N LEU A 47 2.21 -1.02 -5.81
CA LEU A 47 2.57 -2.34 -6.31
C LEU A 47 2.78 -3.32 -5.15
N LEU A 48 3.62 -2.98 -4.17
CA LEU A 48 3.93 -3.88 -3.05
C LEU A 48 2.70 -4.14 -2.17
N ILE A 49 1.95 -3.10 -1.82
CA ILE A 49 0.68 -3.21 -1.07
C ILE A 49 -0.29 -4.07 -1.85
N GLY A 50 -0.42 -3.86 -3.16
CA GLY A 50 -1.27 -4.66 -4.04
C GLY A 50 -0.97 -6.16 -4.01
N GLN A 51 0.28 -6.54 -3.71
CA GLN A 51 0.74 -7.93 -3.57
C GLN A 51 0.77 -8.44 -2.11
N ASP A 52 0.22 -7.69 -1.15
CA ASP A 52 0.28 -8.01 0.28
C ASP A 52 1.71 -8.10 0.86
N ILE A 53 2.65 -7.34 0.29
CA ILE A 53 4.05 -7.34 0.71
C ILE A 53 4.33 -6.14 1.63
N GLY A 54 4.94 -6.38 2.78
CA GLY A 54 5.43 -5.31 3.65
C GLY A 54 4.35 -4.47 4.33
N LEU A 55 3.10 -4.93 4.36
CA LEU A 55 1.95 -4.17 4.85
C LEU A 55 2.16 -3.48 6.20
N PRO A 56 2.76 -4.11 7.24
CA PRO A 56 2.98 -3.46 8.53
C PRO A 56 3.85 -2.20 8.46
N TYR A 57 4.70 -2.09 7.43
CA TYR A 57 5.61 -0.96 7.23
C TYR A 57 5.11 0.00 6.15
N LEU A 58 4.44 -0.52 5.11
CA LEU A 58 4.00 0.28 3.98
C LEU A 58 2.65 0.97 4.22
N LEU A 59 1.73 0.37 4.97
CA LEU A 59 0.43 1.01 5.23
C LEU A 59 0.56 2.35 5.96
N PRO A 60 1.39 2.50 7.02
CA PRO A 60 1.63 3.81 7.62
C PRO A 60 2.13 4.86 6.62
N LEU A 61 3.05 4.49 5.73
CA LEU A 61 3.59 5.41 4.72
C LEU A 61 2.55 5.76 3.65
N ALA A 62 1.76 4.78 3.23
CA ALA A 62 0.68 5.01 2.27
C ALA A 62 -0.39 5.94 2.87
N LEU A 63 -0.74 5.80 4.15
CA LEU A 63 -1.69 6.72 4.79
C LEU A 63 -1.14 8.14 4.92
N GLU A 64 0.16 8.32 5.15
CA GLU A 64 0.77 9.66 5.09
C GLU A 64 0.58 10.30 3.71
N VAL A 65 0.85 9.55 2.63
CA VAL A 65 0.61 10.04 1.26
C VAL A 65 -0.86 10.34 1.02
N LEU A 66 -1.76 9.44 1.43
CA LEU A 66 -3.19 9.57 1.20
C LEU A 66 -3.82 10.69 2.04
N ARG A 67 -3.23 11.04 3.18
CA ARG A 67 -3.67 12.18 3.99
C ARG A 67 -3.41 13.50 3.26
N ASP A 68 -2.28 13.61 2.57
CA ASP A 68 -1.90 14.81 1.81
C ASP A 68 -2.56 14.86 0.43
N ASN A 69 -2.65 13.70 -0.25
CA ASN A 69 -3.30 13.53 -1.54
C ASN A 69 -4.03 12.17 -1.61
N PRO A 70 -5.34 12.14 -1.27
CA PRO A 70 -6.13 10.90 -1.32
C PRO A 70 -6.24 10.28 -2.72
N MET A 71 -6.04 11.10 -3.76
CA MET A 71 -6.07 10.70 -5.17
C MET A 71 -4.66 10.47 -5.74
N ALA A 72 -3.65 10.27 -4.89
CA ALA A 72 -2.29 9.97 -5.30
C ALA A 72 -2.24 8.85 -6.36
N GLU A 73 -1.55 9.16 -7.44
CA GLU A 73 -1.42 8.32 -8.63
C GLU A 73 -0.01 7.72 -8.67
N GLY A 74 0.08 6.42 -8.92
CA GLY A 74 1.30 5.81 -9.43
C GLY A 74 1.28 5.76 -10.96
N ASP A 75 1.47 4.57 -11.52
CA ASP A 75 1.47 4.34 -12.97
C ASP A 75 0.16 3.75 -13.56
N MET A 76 -0.95 3.67 -12.80
CA MET A 76 -2.18 3.00 -13.28
C MET A 76 -3.32 3.98 -13.58
N TYR A 77 -3.79 4.69 -12.55
CA TYR A 77 -4.88 5.68 -12.64
C TYR A 77 -4.96 6.51 -11.35
N GLU A 78 -5.50 7.72 -11.44
CA GLU A 78 -5.67 8.59 -10.28
C GLU A 78 -6.40 7.90 -9.11
N GLY A 79 -5.81 7.90 -7.91
CA GLY A 79 -6.34 7.20 -6.73
C GLY A 79 -6.05 5.70 -6.68
N ASP A 80 -5.17 5.19 -7.52
CA ASP A 80 -4.77 3.78 -7.54
C ASP A 80 -4.08 3.31 -6.23
N LEU A 81 -3.36 4.18 -5.52
CA LEU A 81 -2.83 3.87 -4.19
C LEU A 81 -3.96 3.66 -3.19
N LEU A 82 -4.96 4.55 -3.16
CA LEU A 82 -6.14 4.40 -2.30
C LEU A 82 -6.87 3.09 -2.62
N SER A 83 -7.08 2.78 -3.90
CA SER A 83 -7.67 1.52 -4.32
C SER A 83 -6.88 0.29 -3.83
N ALA A 84 -5.54 0.32 -3.92
CA ALA A 84 -4.70 -0.78 -3.44
C ALA A 84 -4.82 -0.98 -1.92
N VAL A 85 -4.90 0.11 -1.16
CA VAL A 85 -5.06 0.10 0.30
C VAL A 85 -6.46 -0.40 0.71
N LEU A 86 -7.53 0.13 0.11
CA LEU A 86 -8.92 -0.23 0.44
C LEU A 86 -9.26 -1.70 0.17
N THR A 87 -8.56 -2.32 -0.77
CA THR A 87 -8.82 -3.71 -1.19
C THR A 87 -7.99 -4.73 -0.43
N ARG A 88 -7.18 -4.31 0.56
CA ARG A 88 -6.44 -5.24 1.41
C ARG A 88 -7.40 -6.08 2.25
N ASN A 89 -6.95 -7.29 2.60
CA ASN A 89 -7.73 -8.21 3.43
C ASN A 89 -8.14 -7.50 4.74
N PRO A 90 -9.43 -7.50 5.14
CA PRO A 90 -9.89 -6.88 6.38
C PRO A 90 -9.09 -7.30 7.63
N ALA A 91 -8.54 -8.52 7.65
CA ALA A 91 -7.69 -9.01 8.73
C ALA A 91 -6.39 -8.21 8.94
N VAL A 92 -5.97 -7.42 7.94
CA VAL A 92 -4.82 -6.51 8.08
C VAL A 92 -5.15 -5.34 9.01
N TRP A 93 -6.41 -4.91 9.04
CA TRP A 93 -6.89 -3.76 9.79
C TRP A 93 -7.29 -4.11 11.23
N THR A 94 -7.67 -5.37 11.49
CA THR A 94 -8.08 -5.82 12.84
C THR A 94 -6.98 -5.74 13.90
N GLY A 95 -5.71 -5.70 13.49
CA GLY A 95 -4.55 -5.59 14.37
C GLY A 95 -4.06 -4.16 14.65
N SER A 96 -4.58 -3.13 13.95
CA SER A 96 -4.13 -1.75 14.09
C SER A 96 -5.31 -0.77 14.08
N SER A 97 -5.89 -0.55 15.27
CA SER A 97 -7.04 0.33 15.46
C SER A 97 -6.80 1.78 15.02
N GLU A 98 -5.54 2.23 15.04
CA GLU A 98 -5.17 3.58 14.65
C GLU A 98 -5.13 3.76 13.13
N LEU A 99 -4.49 2.84 12.40
CA LEU A 99 -4.41 2.90 10.93
C LEU A 99 -5.79 2.70 10.29
N ASP A 100 -6.59 1.77 10.81
CA ASP A 100 -7.98 1.57 10.35
C ASP A 100 -8.81 2.85 10.55
N ARG A 101 -8.76 3.44 11.75
CA ARG A 101 -9.47 4.68 12.05
C ARG A 101 -9.03 5.82 11.14
N GLU A 102 -7.73 5.96 10.91
CA GLU A 102 -7.18 6.99 10.04
C GLU A 102 -7.69 6.84 8.62
N LEU A 103 -7.62 5.63 8.05
CA LEU A 103 -8.12 5.39 6.70
C LEU A 103 -9.62 5.66 6.60
N ARG A 104 -10.41 5.27 7.61
CA ARG A 104 -11.85 5.59 7.65
C ARG A 104 -12.12 7.09 7.64
N VAL A 105 -11.32 7.88 8.36
CA VAL A 105 -11.42 9.35 8.33
C VAL A 105 -11.14 9.88 6.94
N ILE A 106 -9.99 9.52 6.35
CA ILE A 106 -9.60 9.93 4.98
C ILE A 106 -10.74 9.62 4.00
N VAL A 107 -11.24 8.39 4.02
CA VAL A 107 -12.28 7.94 3.10
C VAL A 107 -13.61 8.66 3.32
N SER A 108 -13.98 8.93 4.58
CA SER A 108 -15.23 9.61 4.91
C SER A 108 -15.28 11.08 4.46
N GLU A 109 -14.12 11.71 4.29
CA GLU A 109 -13.99 13.09 3.83
C GLU A 109 -14.00 13.22 2.30
N LEU A 110 -13.85 12.11 1.57
CA LEU A 110 -13.84 12.11 0.11
C LEU A 110 -15.24 12.26 -0.48
N THR A 111 -15.43 13.34 -1.24
CA THR A 111 -16.60 13.54 -2.09
C THR A 111 -16.25 13.26 -3.55
N ASP A 112 -17.27 12.99 -4.37
CA ASP A 112 -17.13 12.92 -5.83
C ASP A 112 -16.16 11.85 -6.38
N LEU A 113 -15.96 10.76 -5.64
CA LEU A 113 -15.16 9.62 -6.11
C LEU A 113 -15.74 8.98 -7.38
N PRO A 114 -14.87 8.54 -8.32
CA PRO A 114 -15.26 7.69 -9.44
C PRO A 114 -16.04 6.45 -8.96
N PRO A 115 -17.01 5.93 -9.73
CA PRO A 115 -17.90 4.85 -9.27
C PRO A 115 -17.19 3.60 -8.72
N ASP A 116 -16.09 3.18 -9.34
CA ASP A 116 -15.31 2.02 -8.90
C ASP A 116 -14.65 2.26 -7.53
N LEU A 117 -14.01 3.42 -7.35
CA LEU A 117 -13.33 3.78 -6.11
C LEU A 117 -14.34 4.03 -4.98
N ARG A 118 -15.49 4.63 -5.30
CA ARG A 118 -16.63 4.78 -4.38
C ARG A 118 -17.11 3.43 -3.86
N GLN A 119 -17.29 2.45 -4.73
CA GLN A 119 -17.73 1.11 -4.31
C GLN A 119 -16.72 0.43 -3.37
N LYS A 120 -15.41 0.60 -3.63
CA LYS A 120 -14.36 0.08 -2.75
C LYS A 120 -14.37 0.77 -1.39
N ALA A 121 -14.52 2.09 -1.37
CA ALA A 121 -14.63 2.88 -0.16
C ALA A 121 -15.83 2.46 0.70
N GLU A 122 -17.01 2.35 0.10
CA GLU A 122 -18.24 1.91 0.78
C GLU A 122 -18.11 0.51 1.38
N ARG A 123 -17.50 -0.43 0.64
CA ARG A 123 -17.23 -1.79 1.14
C ARG A 123 -16.29 -1.78 2.35
N PHE A 124 -15.23 -0.98 2.30
CA PHE A 124 -14.29 -0.84 3.41
C PHE A 124 -14.96 -0.24 4.65
N LEU A 125 -15.77 0.81 4.48
CA LEU A 125 -16.51 1.43 5.59
C LEU A 125 -17.53 0.48 6.24
N ALA A 126 -18.05 -0.49 5.48
CA ALA A 126 -19.02 -1.48 5.95
C ALA A 126 -18.40 -2.73 6.59
N SER A 127 -17.07 -2.94 6.46
CA SER A 127 -16.34 -4.03 7.15
C SER A 127 -15.90 -3.63 8.55
#